data_AF-A0A925J6R5-F1
#
_entry.id   AF-A0A925J6R5-F1
#
_cell.length_a   1.000
_cell.length_b   1.000
_cell.length_c   1.000
_cell.angle_alpha   90.00
_cell.angle_beta   90.00
_cell.angle_gamma   90.00
#
_symmetry.space_group_name_H-M   'P 1'
#
loop_
_entity.id
_entity.type
_entity.pdbx_description
1 polymer ?
#
loop_
_entity_poly.entity_id
_entity_poly.type
_entity_poly.pdbx_seq_one_letter_code
_entity_poly.pdbx_strand_id
1 'polypeptide(L)'
;MRTVLLLVLLFLCFAAGVFAQVQLEAPKALKNPDPEYPVEAGTLGYGSKVIVYVKVNKKGKVSVMNAFGPAAPCSKLDDSRIDKIRGAVVDAAKLAQFETPLKDGKPTDIEMSITYAFDASGKPVHGRVPSGKVVEGGILQGRVKYLARPEYPSAARANRASGAVPVGVLVDVDGKVIAAAAVGGHPQLMYSAAKAACASSIEPVSLSGVPVQVNGIITYNFVP
;
A
#
# COMPACT_ATOMS: atom_id res chain seq x y z
N MET A 1 -0.70 68.61 35.04
CA MET A 1 -1.26 67.30 35.48
C MET A 1 -1.95 66.65 34.28
N ARG A 2 -1.80 65.33 34.13
CA ARG A 2 -2.24 64.43 33.03
C ARG A 2 -1.18 64.09 31.98
N THR A 3 -0.29 63.22 32.44
CA THR A 3 0.35 62.10 31.76
C THR A 3 -0.43 61.57 30.55
N VAL A 4 0.21 61.56 29.37
CA VAL A 4 -0.19 60.73 28.23
C VAL A 4 0.93 59.74 27.95
N LEU A 5 0.48 58.50 27.84
CA LEU A 5 1.19 57.23 27.89
C LEU A 5 2.08 57.03 26.64
N LEU A 6 3.39 56.85 26.85
CA LEU A 6 4.34 56.47 25.82
C LEU A 6 4.17 54.98 25.51
N LEU A 7 3.54 54.65 24.39
CA LEU A 7 3.31 53.26 23.96
C LEU A 7 4.57 52.75 23.24
N VAL A 8 5.44 52.07 23.97
CA VAL A 8 6.62 51.37 23.41
C VAL A 8 6.13 50.08 22.73
N LEU A 9 5.99 50.12 21.41
CA LEU A 9 5.77 48.95 20.57
C LEU A 9 7.07 48.13 20.47
N LEU A 10 7.21 47.16 21.35
CA LEU A 10 8.27 46.15 21.29
C LEU A 10 7.97 45.18 20.14
N PHE A 11 8.53 45.44 18.96
CA PHE A 11 8.50 44.50 17.82
C PHE A 11 9.39 43.29 18.14
N LEU A 12 8.80 42.25 18.71
CA LEU A 12 9.39 40.92 18.79
C LEU A 12 9.38 40.31 17.39
N CYS A 13 10.46 40.51 16.63
CA CYS A 13 10.75 39.74 15.43
C CYS A 13 10.97 38.27 15.82
N PHE A 14 9.90 37.47 15.84
CA PHE A 14 10.03 36.02 15.74
C PHE A 14 10.59 35.72 14.34
N ALA A 15 11.89 35.49 14.27
CA ALA A 15 12.49 34.85 13.10
C ALA A 15 11.78 33.50 12.93
N ALA A 16 10.89 33.42 11.94
CA ALA A 16 10.29 32.17 11.51
C ALA A 16 11.44 31.30 10.99
N GLY A 17 11.96 30.44 11.87
CA GLY A 17 12.83 29.35 11.46
C GLY A 17 12.06 28.51 10.46
N VAL A 18 12.42 28.63 9.19
CA VAL A 18 11.97 27.73 8.14
C VAL A 18 12.58 26.38 8.49
N PHE A 19 11.85 25.56 9.24
CA PHE A 19 12.16 24.15 9.38
C PHE A 19 12.00 23.55 7.99
N ALA A 20 13.13 23.35 7.30
CA ALA A 20 13.17 22.52 6.11
C ALA A 20 12.57 21.17 6.49
N GLN A 21 11.39 20.84 5.95
CA GLN A 21 10.86 19.49 6.03
C GLN A 21 11.86 18.61 5.30
N VAL A 22 12.65 17.85 6.05
CA VAL A 22 13.64 16.91 5.51
C VAL A 22 12.88 15.87 4.70
N GLN A 23 12.88 16.04 3.38
CA GLN A 23 12.24 15.13 2.45
C GLN A 23 13.20 13.96 2.22
N LEU A 24 12.83 12.76 2.69
CA LEU A 24 13.57 11.54 2.41
C LEU A 24 13.36 11.20 0.92
N GLU A 25 14.34 11.50 0.07
CA GLU A 25 14.29 11.11 -1.33
C GLU A 25 14.57 9.62 -1.48
N ALA A 26 13.75 8.93 -2.26
CA ALA A 26 13.96 7.51 -2.54
C ALA A 26 15.25 7.32 -3.37
N PRO A 27 16.15 6.40 -2.98
CA PRO A 27 17.39 6.19 -3.72
C PRO A 27 17.07 5.64 -5.11
N LYS A 28 17.88 6.01 -6.09
CA LYS A 28 17.74 5.48 -7.45
C LYS A 28 18.11 4.00 -7.48
N ALA A 29 17.35 3.21 -8.24
CA ALA A 29 17.68 1.82 -8.48
C ALA A 29 18.91 1.71 -9.41
N LEU A 30 19.94 1.00 -8.96
CA LEU A 30 21.09 0.60 -9.79
C LEU A 30 20.79 -0.70 -10.53
N LYS A 31 20.07 -1.61 -9.87
CA LYS A 31 19.61 -2.88 -10.41
C LYS A 31 18.26 -3.21 -9.79
N ASN A 32 17.29 -3.55 -10.61
CA ASN A 32 16.03 -4.10 -10.16
C ASN A 32 15.54 -5.09 -11.22
N PRO A 33 15.88 -6.39 -11.10
CA PRO A 33 15.52 -7.36 -12.12
C PRO A 33 14.01 -7.58 -12.13
N ASP A 34 13.47 -7.81 -13.32
CA ASP A 34 12.08 -8.20 -13.47
C ASP A 34 11.83 -9.60 -12.87
N PRO A 35 10.73 -9.79 -12.13
CA PRO A 35 10.32 -11.11 -11.69
C PRO A 35 9.95 -12.00 -12.87
N GLU A 36 10.35 -13.26 -12.82
CA GLU A 36 9.79 -14.28 -13.69
C GLU A 36 8.46 -14.75 -13.10
N TYR A 37 7.39 -14.08 -13.53
CA TYR A 37 6.05 -14.43 -13.07
C TYR A 37 5.63 -15.81 -13.59
N PRO A 38 4.96 -16.62 -12.78
CA PRO A 38 4.36 -17.84 -13.28
C PRO A 38 3.27 -17.48 -14.31
N VAL A 39 3.10 -18.32 -15.34
CA VAL A 39 2.13 -18.08 -16.44
C VAL A 39 0.70 -17.87 -15.91
N GLU A 40 0.40 -18.45 -14.74
CA GLU A 40 -0.87 -18.27 -14.04
C GLU A 40 -1.12 -16.89 -13.40
N ALA A 41 -0.13 -15.98 -13.37
CA ALA A 41 -0.28 -14.65 -12.77
C ALA A 41 -1.30 -13.78 -13.51
N GLY A 42 -1.35 -13.88 -14.83
CA GLY A 42 -2.25 -13.09 -15.67
C GLY A 42 -3.68 -13.65 -15.79
N THR A 43 -3.88 -14.95 -15.54
CA THR A 43 -5.06 -15.68 -16.04
C THR A 43 -6.31 -15.62 -15.16
N LEU A 44 -6.34 -14.82 -14.09
CA LEU A 44 -7.46 -14.83 -13.12
C LEU A 44 -7.97 -13.50 -12.61
N GLY A 45 -7.54 -12.38 -13.21
CA GLY A 45 -7.93 -11.07 -12.68
C GLY A 45 -7.37 -10.84 -11.27
N TYR A 46 -6.24 -11.48 -10.94
CA TYR A 46 -5.43 -11.07 -9.79
C TYR A 46 -5.05 -9.60 -9.98
N GLY A 47 -5.06 -8.82 -8.90
CA GLY A 47 -4.58 -7.45 -8.92
C GLY A 47 -3.17 -7.39 -9.50
N SER A 48 -2.91 -6.45 -10.40
CA SER A 48 -1.72 -6.41 -11.25
C SER A 48 -0.43 -5.99 -10.54
N LYS A 49 -0.37 -6.02 -9.20
CA LYS A 49 0.77 -5.51 -8.43
C LYS A 49 1.02 -6.29 -7.14
N VAL A 50 2.30 -6.47 -6.85
CA VAL A 50 2.83 -6.97 -5.58
C VAL A 50 3.69 -5.87 -4.97
N ILE A 51 3.44 -5.54 -3.71
CA ILE A 51 4.18 -4.51 -2.97
C ILE A 51 5.13 -5.21 -2.00
N VAL A 52 6.43 -5.00 -2.19
CA VAL A 52 7.47 -5.59 -1.34
C VAL A 52 8.03 -4.50 -0.44
N TYR A 53 7.86 -4.65 0.87
CA TYR A 53 8.51 -3.80 1.85
C TYR A 53 9.92 -4.32 2.07
N VAL A 54 10.89 -3.42 1.91
CA VAL A 54 12.31 -3.72 1.99
C VAL A 54 13.00 -2.73 2.91
N LYS A 55 14.06 -3.22 3.56
CA LYS A 55 15.08 -2.38 4.15
C LYS A 55 16.26 -2.28 3.19
N VAL A 56 16.64 -1.05 2.83
CA VAL A 56 17.84 -0.76 2.04
C VAL A 56 18.90 -0.24 3.00
N ASN A 57 20.02 -0.94 3.10
CA ASN A 57 21.08 -0.53 4.02
C ASN A 57 21.94 0.62 3.43
N LYS A 58 22.82 1.20 4.25
CA LYS A 58 23.79 2.25 3.83
C LYS A 58 24.69 1.90 2.63
N LYS A 59 24.75 0.63 2.20
CA LYS A 59 25.48 0.17 1.01
C LYS A 59 24.57 -0.05 -0.20
N GLY A 60 23.29 0.32 -0.12
CA GLY A 60 22.32 0.11 -1.19
C GLY A 60 21.83 -1.33 -1.33
N LYS A 61 22.15 -2.23 -0.38
CA LYS A 61 21.75 -3.64 -0.43
C LYS A 61 20.38 -3.82 0.21
N VAL A 62 19.55 -4.61 -0.46
CA VAL A 62 18.17 -4.92 -0.09
C VAL A 62 18.07 -6.12 0.87
N SER A 63 17.23 -5.99 1.89
CA SER A 63 16.67 -7.10 2.66
C SER A 63 15.15 -7.00 2.66
N VAL A 64 14.49 -8.06 2.19
CA VAL A 64 13.02 -8.13 2.13
C VAL A 64 12.46 -8.32 3.54
N MET A 65 11.50 -7.47 3.91
CA MET A 65 10.78 -7.57 5.17
C MET A 65 9.49 -8.35 4.97
N ASN A 66 8.64 -7.92 4.03
CA ASN A 66 7.34 -8.53 3.72
C ASN A 66 6.97 -8.29 2.24
N ALA A 67 6.09 -9.13 1.69
CA ALA A 67 5.48 -8.91 0.38
C ALA A 67 3.95 -9.08 0.45
N PHE A 68 3.22 -8.17 -0.17
CA PHE A 68 1.76 -8.12 -0.15
C PHE A 68 1.17 -8.07 -1.55
N GLY A 69 -0.07 -8.54 -1.69
CA GLY A 69 -0.69 -8.77 -2.99
C GLY A 69 -0.17 -10.04 -3.68
N PRO A 70 -0.53 -10.29 -4.95
CA PRO A 70 -1.56 -9.55 -5.68
C PRO A 70 -2.93 -9.67 -5.02
N ALA A 71 -3.86 -8.76 -5.34
CA ALA A 71 -5.24 -8.86 -4.87
C ALA A 71 -5.87 -10.14 -5.47
N ALA A 72 -6.46 -10.98 -4.62
CA ALA A 72 -7.13 -12.19 -5.06
C ALA A 72 -8.59 -11.90 -5.38
N PRO A 73 -9.19 -12.52 -6.43
CA PRO A 73 -10.62 -12.47 -6.64
C PRO A 73 -11.35 -12.88 -5.36
N CYS A 74 -12.42 -12.18 -5.02
CA CYS A 74 -13.16 -12.44 -3.79
C CYS A 74 -13.79 -13.85 -3.74
N SER A 75 -13.98 -14.49 -4.89
CA SER A 75 -14.39 -15.89 -5.01
C SER A 75 -13.30 -16.90 -4.63
N LYS A 76 -12.04 -16.48 -4.53
CA LYS A 76 -10.89 -17.36 -4.36
C LYS A 76 -9.70 -16.69 -3.66
N LEU A 77 -9.96 -16.16 -2.46
CA LEU A 77 -8.97 -15.41 -1.67
C LEU A 77 -7.76 -16.23 -1.21
N ASP A 78 -7.90 -17.55 -1.11
CA ASP A 78 -6.91 -18.51 -0.63
C ASP A 78 -6.21 -19.29 -1.76
N ASP A 79 -6.21 -18.75 -2.98
CA ASP A 79 -5.59 -19.44 -4.10
C ASP A 79 -4.07 -19.60 -3.93
N SER A 80 -3.59 -20.84 -3.97
CA SER A 80 -2.18 -21.19 -3.78
C SER A 80 -1.23 -20.56 -4.79
N ARG A 81 -1.73 -20.07 -5.93
CA ARG A 81 -0.91 -19.37 -6.93
C ARG A 81 -0.45 -18.00 -6.45
N ILE A 82 -1.17 -17.36 -5.53
CA ILE A 82 -0.81 -16.07 -4.97
C ILE A 82 0.59 -16.15 -4.33
N ASP A 83 0.86 -17.24 -3.61
CA ASP A 83 2.14 -17.44 -2.95
C ASP A 83 3.28 -17.69 -3.94
N LYS A 84 3.01 -18.35 -5.07
CA LYS A 84 4.00 -18.50 -6.14
C LYS A 84 4.37 -17.15 -6.76
N ILE A 85 3.37 -16.30 -7.02
CA ILE A 85 3.57 -14.95 -7.56
C ILE A 85 4.40 -14.11 -6.58
N ARG A 86 4.05 -14.15 -5.28
CA ARG A 86 4.84 -13.47 -4.23
C ARG A 86 6.27 -14.01 -4.17
N GLY A 87 6.46 -15.32 -4.27
CA GLY A 87 7.77 -15.96 -4.26
C GLY A 87 8.67 -15.42 -5.37
N ALA A 88 8.20 -15.43 -6.60
CA ALA A 88 8.93 -14.89 -7.75
C ALA A 88 9.32 -13.40 -7.55
N VAL A 89 8.39 -12.60 -7.04
CA VAL A 89 8.62 -11.18 -6.77
C VAL A 89 9.63 -10.98 -5.62
N VAL A 90 9.54 -11.76 -4.56
CA VAL A 90 10.48 -11.72 -3.43
C VAL A 90 11.89 -12.10 -3.89
N ASP A 91 12.02 -13.09 -4.75
CA ASP A 91 13.33 -13.52 -5.27
C ASP A 91 13.95 -12.46 -6.18
N ALA A 92 13.14 -11.79 -7.02
CA ALA A 92 13.59 -10.62 -7.77
C ALA A 92 14.01 -9.46 -6.85
N ALA A 93 13.22 -9.16 -5.81
CA ALA A 93 13.49 -8.07 -4.87
C ALA A 93 14.78 -8.26 -4.07
N LYS A 94 15.12 -9.50 -3.70
CA LYS A 94 16.41 -9.81 -3.03
C LYS A 94 17.62 -9.47 -3.90
N LEU A 95 17.46 -9.47 -5.22
CA LEU A 95 18.51 -9.18 -6.19
C LEU A 95 18.60 -7.70 -6.56
N ALA A 96 17.67 -6.88 -6.09
CA ALA A 96 17.68 -5.44 -6.31
C ALA A 96 18.81 -4.74 -5.53
N GLN A 97 19.33 -3.67 -6.12
CA GLN A 97 20.38 -2.82 -5.58
C GLN A 97 20.06 -1.37 -5.89
N PHE A 98 20.32 -0.50 -4.92
CA PHE A 98 20.05 0.92 -5.00
C PHE A 98 21.34 1.71 -4.78
N GLU A 99 21.32 2.98 -5.17
CA GLU A 99 22.32 3.93 -4.70
C GLU A 99 22.30 4.01 -3.18
N THR A 100 23.40 4.48 -2.58
CA THR A 100 23.46 4.65 -1.13
C THR A 100 22.34 5.58 -0.68
N PRO A 101 21.38 5.12 0.13
CA PRO A 101 20.35 5.98 0.67
C PRO A 101 20.96 7.06 1.57
N LEU A 102 20.57 8.30 1.34
CA LEU A 102 21.03 9.46 2.09
C LEU A 102 19.86 10.06 2.87
N LYS A 103 20.10 10.36 4.14
CA LYS A 103 19.25 11.23 4.95
C LYS A 103 20.13 12.36 5.46
N ASP A 104 19.76 13.60 5.14
CA ASP A 104 20.59 14.79 5.44
C ASP A 104 22.03 14.69 4.90
N GLY A 105 22.17 14.13 3.69
CA GLY A 105 23.46 13.87 3.04
C GLY A 105 24.28 12.73 3.66
N LYS A 106 23.76 12.04 4.69
CA LYS A 106 24.46 10.97 5.39
C LYS A 106 23.95 9.58 4.98
N PRO A 107 24.84 8.62 4.67
CA PRO A 107 24.46 7.23 4.43
C PRO A 107 23.63 6.65 5.57
N THR A 108 22.39 6.25 5.28
CA THR A 108 21.41 5.88 6.31
C THR A 108 20.58 4.69 5.84
N ASP A 109 20.34 3.71 6.70
CA ASP A 109 19.39 2.63 6.39
C ASP A 109 17.97 3.20 6.25
N ILE A 110 17.25 2.83 5.20
CA ILE A 110 15.87 3.25 4.98
C ILE A 110 14.94 2.05 4.79
N GLU A 111 13.67 2.22 5.15
CA GLU A 111 12.60 1.31 4.80
C GLU A 111 11.78 1.93 3.67
N MET A 112 11.49 1.14 2.64
CA MET A 112 10.69 1.59 1.50
C MET A 112 9.93 0.40 0.89
N SER A 113 9.00 0.70 -0.01
CA SER A 113 8.32 -0.32 -0.80
C SER A 113 8.82 -0.33 -2.24
N ILE A 114 9.03 -1.53 -2.81
CA ILE A 114 9.19 -1.75 -4.24
C ILE A 114 7.88 -2.33 -4.77
N THR A 115 7.31 -1.71 -5.80
CA THR A 115 6.09 -2.22 -6.44
C THR A 115 6.46 -2.94 -7.72
N TYR A 116 6.16 -4.23 -7.80
CA TYR A 116 6.30 -5.02 -9.00
C TYR A 116 4.93 -5.22 -9.62
N ALA A 117 4.79 -4.84 -10.88
CA ALA A 117 3.53 -4.93 -11.60
C ALA A 117 3.63 -5.87 -12.80
N PHE A 118 2.49 -6.48 -13.16
CA PHE A 118 2.38 -7.37 -14.31
C PHE A 118 1.08 -7.13 -15.08
N ASP A 119 1.08 -7.43 -16.37
CA ASP A 119 -0.12 -7.37 -17.20
C ASP A 119 -0.97 -8.66 -17.14
N ALA A 120 -2.08 -8.67 -17.86
CA ALA A 120 -2.98 -9.84 -17.95
C ALA A 120 -2.35 -11.07 -18.64
N SER A 121 -1.18 -10.93 -19.26
CA SER A 121 -0.39 -12.05 -19.79
C SER A 121 0.67 -12.55 -18.80
N GLY A 122 0.75 -11.95 -17.60
CA GLY A 122 1.77 -12.25 -16.60
C GLY A 122 3.13 -11.64 -16.93
N LYS A 123 3.23 -10.70 -17.88
CA LYS A 123 4.50 -10.04 -18.19
C LYS A 123 4.75 -8.87 -17.25
N PRO A 124 5.99 -8.65 -16.78
CA PRO A 124 6.36 -7.45 -16.02
C PRO A 124 6.00 -6.19 -16.80
N VAL A 125 5.45 -5.19 -16.10
CA VAL A 125 5.18 -3.88 -16.68
C VAL A 125 5.88 -2.79 -15.89
N HIS A 126 6.53 -1.91 -16.65
CA HIS A 126 7.27 -0.77 -16.12
C HIS A 126 6.41 0.49 -16.26
N GLY A 127 6.18 1.19 -15.15
CA GLY A 127 5.36 2.40 -15.12
C GLY A 127 3.88 2.13 -14.89
N ARG A 128 2.99 2.94 -15.50
CA ARG A 128 1.55 2.84 -15.26
C ARG A 128 0.99 1.64 -16.02
N VAL A 129 0.52 0.63 -15.29
CA VAL A 129 -0.25 -0.48 -15.89
C VAL A 129 -1.46 0.15 -16.60
N PRO A 130 -1.69 -0.12 -17.90
CA PRO A 130 -2.92 0.27 -18.58
C PRO A 130 -4.09 -0.55 -18.03
N SER A 131 -4.54 -0.22 -16.81
CA SER A 131 -5.77 -0.77 -16.24
C SER A 131 -6.93 -0.03 -16.88
N GLY A 132 -7.49 -0.54 -17.98
CA GLY A 132 -8.61 0.11 -18.67
C GLY A 132 -9.70 0.54 -17.68
N LYS A 133 -10.23 1.77 -17.76
CA LYS A 133 -11.25 2.36 -16.86
C LYS A 133 -11.16 2.00 -15.35
N VAL A 134 -9.99 1.66 -14.81
CA VAL A 134 -9.75 1.53 -13.37
C VAL A 134 -9.09 2.82 -12.91
N VAL A 135 -9.65 3.46 -11.91
CA VAL A 135 -9.07 4.65 -11.29
C VAL A 135 -8.50 4.32 -9.92
N GLU A 136 -7.40 4.98 -9.55
CA GLU A 136 -6.85 4.88 -8.19
C GLU A 136 -7.60 5.86 -7.29
N GLY A 137 -8.40 5.33 -6.36
CA GLY A 137 -9.24 6.08 -5.43
C GLY A 137 -8.60 6.36 -4.07
N GLY A 138 -7.36 5.91 -3.84
CA GLY A 138 -6.65 6.12 -2.58
C GLY A 138 -7.34 5.41 -1.39
N ILE A 139 -7.59 6.14 -0.30
CA ILE A 139 -8.28 5.61 0.88
C ILE A 139 -9.79 5.67 0.65
N LEU A 140 -10.45 4.51 0.67
CA LEU A 140 -11.88 4.39 0.40
C LEU A 140 -12.75 4.41 1.65
N GLN A 141 -12.16 4.51 2.85
CA GLN A 141 -12.85 4.39 4.13
C GLN A 141 -14.09 5.31 4.25
N GLY A 142 -14.00 6.54 3.74
CA GLY A 142 -15.10 7.52 3.76
C GLY A 142 -16.20 7.29 2.72
N ARG A 143 -16.04 6.32 1.82
CA ARG A 143 -16.98 5.98 0.74
C ARG A 143 -17.58 4.58 0.88
N VAL A 144 -17.34 3.93 2.03
CA VAL A 144 -17.87 2.60 2.28
C VAL A 144 -19.38 2.68 2.52
N LYS A 145 -20.16 2.08 1.63
CA LYS A 145 -21.62 1.96 1.76
C LYS A 145 -22.00 0.93 2.82
N TYR A 146 -21.29 -0.20 2.85
CA TYR A 146 -21.44 -1.22 3.88
C TYR A 146 -20.07 -1.80 4.20
N LEU A 147 -19.67 -1.70 5.47
CA LEU A 147 -18.41 -2.25 5.97
C LEU A 147 -18.70 -3.55 6.72
N ALA A 148 -18.43 -4.69 6.08
CA ALA A 148 -18.58 -5.97 6.76
C ALA A 148 -17.58 -6.06 7.92
N ARG A 149 -18.02 -6.60 9.05
CA ARG A 149 -17.16 -6.74 10.23
C ARG A 149 -16.29 -7.99 10.10
N PRO A 150 -14.96 -7.91 10.23
CA PRO A 150 -14.11 -9.09 10.13
C PRO A 150 -14.29 -10.00 11.34
N GLU A 151 -14.33 -11.31 11.07
CA GLU A 151 -14.21 -12.31 12.11
C GLU A 151 -12.82 -12.21 12.76
N TYR A 152 -12.76 -12.07 14.08
CA TYR A 152 -11.49 -12.10 14.80
C TYR A 152 -11.13 -13.56 15.09
N PRO A 153 -10.04 -14.12 14.52
CA PRO A 153 -9.73 -15.54 14.71
C PRO A 153 -9.40 -15.90 16.17
N SER A 154 -9.80 -17.09 16.62
CA SER A 154 -9.52 -17.58 17.98
C SER A 154 -8.03 -17.59 18.30
N ALA A 155 -7.20 -18.09 17.36
CA ALA A 155 -5.74 -18.08 17.50
C ALA A 155 -5.14 -16.67 17.59
N ALA A 156 -5.73 -15.69 16.89
CA ALA A 156 -5.29 -14.30 16.95
C ALA A 156 -5.66 -13.67 18.32
N ARG A 157 -6.86 -13.95 18.84
CA ARG A 157 -7.26 -13.53 20.20
C ARG A 157 -6.35 -14.13 21.28
N ALA A 158 -6.07 -15.43 21.20
CA ALA A 158 -5.19 -16.12 22.13
C ALA A 158 -3.78 -15.51 22.16
N ASN A 159 -3.27 -15.11 20.99
CA ASN A 159 -1.97 -14.46 20.85
C ASN A 159 -2.01 -12.94 21.07
N ARG A 160 -3.17 -12.36 21.41
CA ARG A 160 -3.39 -10.91 21.54
C ARG A 160 -2.98 -10.10 20.30
N ALA A 161 -3.01 -10.74 19.13
CA ALA A 161 -2.72 -10.10 17.85
C ALA A 161 -3.79 -9.06 17.54
N SER A 162 -3.39 -7.80 17.38
CA SER A 162 -4.30 -6.66 17.24
C SER A 162 -3.73 -5.61 16.29
N GLY A 163 -4.49 -4.54 16.05
CA GLY A 163 -4.07 -3.38 15.28
C GLY A 163 -4.78 -3.24 13.94
N ALA A 164 -4.26 -2.29 13.15
CA ALA A 164 -4.81 -1.95 11.85
C ALA A 164 -4.35 -2.93 10.77
N VAL A 165 -5.27 -3.32 9.90
CA VAL A 165 -5.04 -4.16 8.72
C VAL A 165 -5.54 -3.38 7.50
N PRO A 166 -4.67 -2.65 6.80
CA PRO A 166 -5.02 -2.04 5.52
C PRO A 166 -5.20 -3.13 4.46
N VAL A 167 -6.30 -3.07 3.72
CA VAL A 167 -6.66 -4.02 2.67
C VAL A 167 -6.81 -3.25 1.36
N GLY A 168 -5.97 -3.58 0.38
CA GLY A 168 -6.16 -3.14 -0.99
C GLY A 168 -7.31 -3.88 -1.63
N VAL A 169 -8.21 -3.14 -2.27
CA VAL A 169 -9.41 -3.65 -2.92
C VAL A 169 -9.52 -3.17 -4.36
N LEU A 170 -10.08 -4.01 -5.22
CA LEU A 170 -10.63 -3.62 -6.51
C LEU A 170 -12.15 -3.65 -6.40
N VAL A 171 -12.78 -2.53 -6.74
CA VAL A 171 -14.22 -2.31 -6.69
C VAL A 171 -14.75 -2.24 -8.12
N ASP A 172 -15.83 -2.94 -8.41
CA ASP A 172 -16.50 -2.85 -9.71
C ASP A 172 -17.36 -1.58 -9.86
N VAL A 173 -17.99 -1.44 -11.02
CA VAL A 173 -18.81 -0.27 -11.37
C VAL A 173 -20.07 -0.13 -10.51
N ASP A 174 -20.53 -1.21 -9.89
CA ASP A 174 -21.70 -1.25 -9.02
C ASP A 174 -21.34 -1.05 -7.54
N GLY A 175 -20.05 -0.85 -7.24
CA GLY A 175 -19.56 -0.62 -5.89
C GLY A 175 -19.26 -1.91 -5.12
N LYS A 176 -19.27 -3.08 -5.76
CA LYS A 176 -18.94 -4.34 -5.09
C LYS A 176 -17.43 -4.57 -5.10
N VAL A 177 -16.89 -5.03 -3.97
CA VAL A 177 -15.48 -5.46 -3.90
C VAL A 177 -15.34 -6.81 -4.63
N ILE A 178 -14.54 -6.83 -5.69
CA ILE A 178 -14.35 -8.01 -6.55
C ILE A 178 -12.98 -8.67 -6.37
N ALA A 179 -12.00 -7.95 -5.83
CA ALA A 179 -10.73 -8.52 -5.40
C ALA A 179 -10.20 -7.81 -4.16
N ALA A 180 -9.45 -8.53 -3.33
CA ALA A 180 -8.84 -7.97 -2.12
C ALA A 180 -7.49 -8.60 -1.79
N ALA A 181 -6.60 -7.83 -1.16
CA ALA A 181 -5.42 -8.32 -0.48
C ALA A 181 -5.07 -7.42 0.71
N ALA A 182 -4.79 -8.01 1.86
CA ALA A 182 -4.17 -7.28 2.95
C ALA A 182 -2.79 -6.79 2.51
N VAL A 183 -2.48 -5.51 2.77
CA VAL A 183 -1.21 -4.85 2.41
C VAL A 183 -0.39 -4.46 3.64
N GLY A 184 -0.77 -4.97 4.81
CA GLY A 184 -0.14 -4.72 6.09
C GLY A 184 -0.90 -5.39 7.24
N GLY A 185 -0.44 -5.16 8.47
CA GLY A 185 -1.06 -5.68 9.70
C GLY A 185 -0.46 -7.01 10.18
N HIS A 186 -1.07 -7.62 11.20
CA HIS A 186 -0.60 -8.89 11.77
C HIS A 186 -1.01 -10.08 10.88
N PRO A 187 -0.12 -11.04 10.55
CA PRO A 187 -0.43 -12.15 9.63
C PRO A 187 -1.71 -12.94 9.99
N GLN A 188 -1.93 -13.19 11.28
CA GLN A 188 -3.12 -13.90 11.77
C GLN A 188 -4.45 -13.14 11.56
N LEU A 189 -4.42 -11.85 11.17
CA LEU A 189 -5.61 -11.02 10.96
C LEU A 189 -5.89 -10.73 9.47
N MET A 190 -4.86 -10.86 8.63
CA MET A 190 -4.89 -10.47 7.22
C MET A 190 -5.99 -11.17 6.43
N TYR A 191 -6.13 -12.48 6.58
CA TYR A 191 -7.14 -13.25 5.87
C TYR A 191 -8.56 -12.82 6.24
N SER A 192 -8.84 -12.67 7.54
CA SER A 192 -10.14 -12.19 8.03
C SER A 192 -10.48 -10.80 7.53
N ALA A 193 -9.49 -9.89 7.49
CA ALA A 193 -9.70 -8.55 6.95
C ALA A 193 -9.99 -8.57 5.44
N ALA A 194 -9.23 -9.35 4.66
CA ALA A 194 -9.48 -9.48 3.23
C ALA A 194 -10.85 -10.11 2.93
N LYS A 195 -11.25 -11.12 3.71
CA LYS A 195 -12.58 -11.73 3.63
C LYS A 195 -13.70 -10.72 3.94
N ALA A 196 -13.52 -9.89 4.96
CA ALA A 196 -14.46 -8.81 5.27
C ALA A 196 -14.51 -7.75 4.18
N ALA A 197 -13.37 -7.39 3.59
CA ALA A 197 -13.32 -6.47 2.45
C ALA A 197 -14.15 -6.98 1.28
N CYS A 198 -14.02 -8.27 0.94
CA CYS A 198 -14.82 -8.91 -0.11
C CYS A 198 -16.34 -8.97 0.18
N ALA A 199 -16.73 -8.91 1.45
CA ALA A 199 -18.13 -8.82 1.87
C ALA A 199 -18.62 -7.37 2.03
N SER A 200 -17.75 -6.38 1.81
CA SER A 200 -18.06 -4.96 1.93
C SER A 200 -18.48 -4.38 0.57
N SER A 201 -19.13 -3.21 0.60
CA SER A 201 -19.47 -2.46 -0.62
C SER A 201 -19.14 -0.98 -0.47
N ILE A 202 -18.73 -0.37 -1.57
CA ILE A 202 -18.34 1.03 -1.70
C ILE A 202 -19.41 1.73 -2.53
N GLU A 203 -19.57 3.04 -2.35
CA GLU A 203 -20.37 3.84 -3.24
C GLU A 203 -19.85 3.74 -4.69
N PRO A 204 -20.71 3.47 -5.69
CA PRO A 204 -20.32 3.49 -7.10
C PRO A 204 -19.57 4.76 -7.47
N VAL A 205 -18.60 4.62 -8.38
CA VAL A 205 -17.71 5.73 -8.76
C VAL A 205 -17.87 5.97 -10.24
N SER A 206 -18.03 7.23 -10.62
CA SER A 206 -18.10 7.65 -12.01
C SER A 206 -17.04 8.69 -12.28
N LEU A 207 -16.33 8.56 -13.40
CA LEU A 207 -15.42 9.57 -13.92
C LEU A 207 -16.06 10.19 -15.17
N SER A 208 -16.34 11.49 -15.13
CA SER A 208 -17.03 12.21 -16.22
C SER A 208 -18.38 11.58 -16.61
N GLY A 209 -19.17 11.16 -15.61
CA GLY A 209 -20.48 10.53 -15.80
C GLY A 209 -20.42 9.06 -16.26
N VAL A 210 -19.22 8.48 -16.42
CA VAL A 210 -19.03 7.10 -16.83
C VAL A 210 -18.66 6.26 -15.60
N PRO A 211 -19.41 5.20 -15.25
CA PRO A 211 -19.03 4.28 -14.20
C PRO A 211 -17.65 3.66 -14.45
N VAL A 212 -16.82 3.63 -13.42
CA VAL A 212 -15.44 3.14 -13.47
C VAL A 212 -15.17 2.17 -12.33
N GLN A 213 -14.24 1.25 -12.55
CA GLN A 213 -13.71 0.42 -11.48
C GLN A 213 -12.74 1.24 -10.64
N VAL A 214 -12.59 0.90 -9.36
CA VAL A 214 -11.73 1.66 -8.44
C VAL A 214 -10.81 0.75 -7.66
N ASN A 215 -9.51 1.04 -7.70
CA ASN A 215 -8.55 0.53 -6.75
C ASN A 215 -8.49 1.44 -5.52
N GLY A 216 -8.40 0.87 -4.33
CA GLY A 216 -8.14 1.67 -3.14
C GLY A 216 -7.90 0.83 -1.89
N ILE A 217 -7.84 1.50 -0.73
CA ILE A 217 -7.55 0.88 0.57
C ILE A 217 -8.74 1.03 1.51
N ILE A 218 -9.12 -0.05 2.18
CA ILE A 218 -10.03 -0.08 3.34
C ILE A 218 -9.24 -0.57 4.55
N THR A 219 -9.35 0.08 5.70
CA THR A 219 -8.60 -0.31 6.89
C THR A 219 -9.51 -0.94 7.93
N TYR A 220 -9.17 -2.15 8.37
CA TYR A 220 -9.86 -2.87 9.44
C TYR A 220 -9.06 -2.80 10.73
N ASN A 221 -9.69 -2.38 11.82
CA ASN A 221 -9.05 -2.31 13.13
C ASN A 221 -9.51 -3.48 13.99
N PHE A 222 -8.57 -4.29 14.45
CA PHE A 222 -8.82 -5.38 15.41
C PHE A 222 -8.39 -4.92 16.79
N VAL A 223 -9.35 -4.89 17.70
CA VAL A 223 -9.13 -4.52 19.11
C VAL A 223 -9.46 -5.77 19.95
N PRO A 224 -8.54 -6.19 20.85
CA PRO A 224 -8.73 -7.35 21.74
C PRO A 224 -10.02 -7.31 22.56
#